data_AF-A0A9P9IYE1-F1
#
_entry.id   AF-A0A9P9IYE1-F1
#
_cell.length_a   1.000
_cell.length_b   1.000
_cell.length_c   1.000
_cell.angle_alpha   90.00
_cell.angle_beta   90.00
_cell.angle_gamma   90.00
#
_symmetry.space_group_name_H-M   'P 1'
#
loop_
_entity.id
_entity.type
_entity.pdbx_description
1 polymer ?
#
loop_
_entity_poly.entity_id
_entity_poly.type
_entity_poly.pdbx_seq_one_letter_code
_entity_poly.pdbx_strand_id
1 'polypeptide(L)'
;MLTAPVTIVGRVATVGISQLLIRAYEIYTACKAAPTEIQLATDHLHTLTVVLQGVETDILKNKTSFLRQSGANAETKRRTLASNLKLCEKSLVRMERVLKTYNGLLKNGGVKAWDRYRWSNEGKQEIADAKADLVLATSSLDIWMNAQNLGVLWKIEAMMEIMMKKFAMLDMFAEQEQQRRQGGRTSEGTRLRSGSNVARALWVSLVICRLRKVVLRYRRKLAARKKQNGNNGARRHTKPVVRMNSGFGIDRDGKRDVLLCEYANRIAEQSRAGETKRKTARTPSPDFYMMGEKKGNAGGFFPQQPVRRSSSMQRIMGRINARTVTPRAQQPREKFECWKVGTGETAFGFRAGPMVQVQHKRGQAQLKKMAEVFGEAAVYDRFAVTERDERVKGMLKEKNRMEAKKGSGKRWYFVAGRVVKRDPGRTGLVVVEKVILVLVRR
;
A
#
# COMPACT_ATOMS: atom_id res chain seq x y z
N MET A 1 43.10 -16.64 19.87
CA MET A 1 42.26 -15.62 19.21
C MET A 1 41.66 -16.21 17.94
N LEU A 2 40.45 -16.78 18.01
CA LEU A 2 39.73 -17.32 16.85
C LEU A 2 38.74 -16.24 16.41
N THR A 3 39.07 -15.54 15.32
CA THR A 3 38.18 -14.60 14.64
C THR A 3 36.97 -15.37 14.09
N ALA A 4 35.86 -15.26 14.81
CA ALA A 4 34.68 -16.07 14.63
C ALA A 4 34.05 -15.95 13.22
N PRO A 5 33.47 -17.03 12.66
CA PRO A 5 32.74 -17.07 11.38
C PRO A 5 31.46 -16.21 11.32
N VAL A 6 31.20 -15.42 12.37
CA VAL A 6 30.02 -14.55 12.53
C VAL A 6 30.04 -13.36 11.55
N THR A 7 31.20 -12.99 11.01
CA THR A 7 31.36 -11.86 10.06
C THR A 7 30.92 -12.19 8.64
N ILE A 8 31.04 -13.44 8.18
CA ILE A 8 30.79 -13.80 6.77
C ILE A 8 29.28 -13.74 6.45
N VAL A 9 28.43 -14.37 7.28
CA VAL A 9 26.97 -14.37 7.06
C VAL A 9 26.38 -12.96 7.20
N GLY A 10 26.93 -12.14 8.10
CA GLY A 10 26.53 -10.74 8.26
C GLY A 10 26.87 -9.90 7.02
N ARG A 11 28.08 -10.06 6.46
CA ARG A 11 28.51 -9.34 5.25
C ARG A 11 27.72 -9.75 4.02
N VAL A 12 27.49 -11.05 3.81
CA VAL A 12 26.68 -11.57 2.70
C VAL A 12 25.24 -11.03 2.77
N ALA A 13 24.65 -10.97 3.97
CA ALA A 13 23.32 -10.39 4.14
C ALA A 13 23.29 -8.88 3.87
N THR A 14 24.33 -8.13 4.25
CA THR A 14 24.38 -6.67 4.03
C THR A 14 24.53 -6.30 2.55
N VAL A 15 25.46 -6.95 1.84
CA VAL A 15 25.69 -6.70 0.41
C VAL A 15 24.48 -7.15 -0.40
N GLY A 16 23.86 -8.27 0.00
CA GLY A 16 22.66 -8.78 -0.66
C GLY A 16 21.46 -7.83 -0.59
N ILE A 17 21.22 -7.13 0.54
CA ILE A 17 20.05 -6.25 0.68
C ILE A 17 20.16 -5.02 -0.23
N SER A 18 21.30 -4.33 -0.25
CA SER A 18 21.45 -3.11 -1.06
C SER A 18 21.41 -3.43 -2.56
N GLN A 19 22.03 -4.53 -3.00
CA GLN A 19 21.91 -5.01 -4.39
C GLN A 19 20.47 -5.36 -4.76
N LEU A 20 19.75 -6.03 -3.86
CA LEU A 20 18.34 -6.38 -4.05
C LEU A 20 17.46 -5.13 -4.15
N LEU A 21 17.76 -4.08 -3.39
CA LEU A 21 17.04 -2.80 -3.42
C LEU A 21 17.27 -2.06 -4.73
N ILE A 22 18.53 -1.96 -5.19
CA ILE A 22 18.87 -1.35 -6.49
C ILE A 22 18.14 -2.08 -7.61
N ARG A 23 18.23 -3.41 -7.65
CA ARG A 23 17.54 -4.25 -8.64
C ARG A 23 16.02 -4.08 -8.59
N ALA A 24 15.44 -4.04 -7.40
CA ALA A 24 13.99 -3.82 -7.25
C ALA A 24 13.57 -2.44 -7.78
N TYR A 25 14.40 -1.40 -7.60
CA TYR A 25 14.16 -0.07 -8.13
C TYR A 25 14.28 0.00 -9.66
N GLU A 26 15.30 -0.64 -10.24
CA GLU A 26 15.46 -0.76 -11.69
C GLU A 26 14.25 -1.45 -12.33
N ILE A 27 13.85 -2.61 -11.79
CA ILE A 27 12.66 -3.34 -12.24
C ILE A 27 11.40 -2.47 -12.07
N TYR A 28 11.26 -1.74 -10.97
CA TYR A 28 10.15 -0.80 -10.77
C TYR A 28 10.10 0.28 -11.87
N THR A 29 11.23 0.89 -12.23
CA THR A 29 11.28 1.89 -13.31
C THR A 29 10.96 1.28 -14.67
N ALA A 30 11.44 0.07 -14.95
CA ALA A 30 11.13 -0.65 -16.19
C ALA A 30 9.65 -1.03 -16.29
N CYS A 31 9.03 -1.52 -15.21
CA CYS A 31 7.60 -1.83 -15.17
C CYS A 31 6.72 -0.59 -15.34
N LYS A 32 7.19 0.60 -14.93
CA LYS A 32 6.44 1.85 -15.12
C LYS A 32 6.33 2.26 -16.61
N ALA A 33 7.32 1.90 -17.42
CA ALA A 33 7.32 2.15 -18.86
C ALA A 33 6.65 1.01 -19.68
N ALA A 34 6.32 -0.10 -19.03
CA ALA A 34 5.72 -1.29 -19.63
C ALA A 34 4.19 -1.12 -19.85
N PRO A 35 3.52 -2.02 -20.60
CA PRO A 35 2.06 -2.00 -20.80
C PRO A 35 1.28 -2.28 -19.51
N THR A 36 -0.01 -1.95 -19.52
CA THR A 36 -0.91 -1.92 -18.35
C THR A 36 -0.92 -3.21 -17.52
N GLU A 37 -0.75 -4.36 -18.17
CA GLU A 37 -0.76 -5.68 -17.54
C GLU A 37 0.45 -5.86 -16.63
N ILE A 38 1.63 -5.37 -17.04
CA ILE A 38 2.86 -5.38 -16.24
C ILE A 38 2.84 -4.20 -15.25
N GLN A 39 2.23 -3.07 -15.60
CA GLN A 39 2.11 -1.93 -14.69
C GLN A 39 1.40 -2.28 -13.38
N LEU A 40 0.47 -3.24 -13.37
CA LEU A 40 -0.14 -3.70 -12.11
C LEU A 40 0.90 -4.25 -11.10
N ALA A 41 2.06 -4.73 -11.56
CA ALA A 41 3.16 -5.14 -10.68
C ALA A 41 3.92 -3.96 -10.06
N THR A 42 3.82 -2.73 -10.59
CA THR A 42 4.56 -1.56 -10.07
C THR A 42 4.17 -1.23 -8.65
N ASP A 43 2.88 -1.34 -8.30
CA ASP A 43 2.37 -1.13 -6.94
C ASP A 43 3.05 -2.09 -5.94
N HIS A 44 3.20 -3.35 -6.36
CA HIS A 44 3.80 -4.41 -5.54
C HIS A 44 5.31 -4.26 -5.45
N LEU A 45 5.99 -3.92 -6.54
CA LEU A 45 7.42 -3.60 -6.56
C LEU A 45 7.74 -2.38 -5.69
N HIS A 46 6.92 -1.33 -5.76
CA HIS A 46 7.06 -0.16 -4.89
C HIS A 46 6.86 -0.54 -3.42
N THR A 47 5.87 -1.38 -3.12
CA THR A 47 5.69 -1.87 -1.74
C THR A 47 6.91 -2.70 -1.29
N LEU A 48 7.47 -3.53 -2.17
CA LEU A 48 8.65 -4.33 -1.90
C LEU A 48 9.89 -3.45 -1.65
N THR A 49 10.13 -2.42 -2.47
CA THR A 49 11.26 -1.50 -2.27
C THR A 49 11.15 -0.76 -0.95
N VAL A 50 9.97 -0.27 -0.58
CA VAL A 50 9.72 0.36 0.73
C VAL A 50 10.00 -0.62 1.88
N VAL A 51 9.53 -1.87 1.76
CA VAL A 51 9.78 -2.92 2.77
C VAL A 51 11.28 -3.23 2.88
N LEU A 52 11.98 -3.38 1.76
CA LEU A 52 13.43 -3.65 1.72
C LEU A 52 14.24 -2.48 2.28
N GLN A 53 13.84 -1.24 2.01
CA GLN A 53 14.44 -0.06 2.61
C GLN A 53 14.25 -0.05 4.13
N GLY A 54 13.07 -0.43 4.62
CA GLY A 54 12.82 -0.59 6.05
C GLY A 54 13.71 -1.67 6.69
N VAL A 55 13.96 -2.79 5.99
CA VAL A 55 14.93 -3.81 6.40
C VAL A 55 16.34 -3.21 6.47
N GLU A 56 16.75 -2.46 5.44
CA GLU A 56 18.08 -1.83 5.40
C GLU A 56 18.30 -0.87 6.57
N THR A 57 17.36 0.05 6.82
CA THR A 57 17.46 1.03 7.92
C THR A 57 17.43 0.37 9.29
N ASP A 58 16.53 -0.60 9.48
CA ASP A 58 16.25 -1.14 10.81
C ASP A 58 17.24 -2.20 11.24
N ILE A 59 17.80 -2.92 10.26
CA ILE A 59 18.61 -4.09 10.50
C ILE A 59 20.09 -3.78 10.22
N LEU A 60 20.44 -3.06 9.16
CA LEU A 60 21.84 -2.80 8.82
C LEU A 60 22.41 -1.60 9.58
N LYS A 61 21.69 -0.47 9.56
CA LYS A 61 22.16 0.77 10.19
C LYS A 61 22.09 0.72 11.72
N ASN A 62 21.26 -0.16 12.26
CA ASN A 62 21.07 -0.27 13.70
C ASN A 62 22.16 -1.11 14.39
N LYS A 63 22.94 -0.47 15.27
CA LYS A 63 24.00 -1.14 16.07
C LYS A 63 23.46 -2.23 17.00
N THR A 64 22.20 -2.12 17.45
CA THR A 64 21.58 -3.11 18.35
C THR A 64 20.84 -4.23 17.62
N SER A 65 20.92 -4.26 16.28
CA SER A 65 20.29 -5.28 15.43
C SER A 65 20.76 -6.70 15.76
N PHE A 66 19.86 -7.67 15.61
CA PHE A 66 20.17 -9.09 15.78
C PHE A 66 21.21 -9.62 14.78
N LEU A 67 21.52 -8.87 13.71
CA LEU A 67 22.66 -9.18 12.83
C LEU A 67 24.01 -9.11 13.54
N ARG A 68 24.12 -8.33 14.63
CA ARG A 68 25.37 -8.16 15.38
C ARG A 68 25.39 -8.96 16.68
N GLN A 69 24.22 -9.46 17.13
CA GLN A 69 24.10 -10.23 18.36
C GLN A 69 24.53 -11.69 18.17
N SER A 70 25.47 -12.19 18.97
CA SER A 70 25.83 -13.61 19.03
C SER A 70 24.87 -14.36 19.96
N GLY A 71 23.92 -15.11 19.38
CA GLY A 71 23.03 -15.97 20.16
C GLY A 71 22.13 -16.82 19.25
N ALA A 72 21.72 -18.00 19.72
CA ALA A 72 20.94 -18.96 18.94
C ALA A 72 19.65 -18.34 18.35
N ASN A 73 18.94 -17.52 19.15
CA ASN A 73 17.75 -16.80 18.69
C ASN A 73 18.07 -15.80 17.56
N ALA A 74 19.21 -15.12 17.64
CA ALA A 74 19.65 -14.18 16.60
C ALA A 74 20.01 -14.94 15.32
N GLU A 75 20.64 -16.11 15.44
CA GLU A 75 20.94 -16.97 14.31
C GLU A 75 19.69 -17.50 13.60
N THR A 76 18.68 -17.98 14.33
CA THR A 76 17.40 -18.38 13.74
C THR A 76 16.73 -17.23 12.99
N LYS A 77 16.79 -16.01 13.55
CA LYS A 77 16.27 -14.80 12.89
C LYS A 77 17.05 -14.46 11.61
N ARG A 78 18.39 -14.57 11.63
CA ARG A 78 19.25 -14.38 10.44
C ARG A 78 18.91 -15.38 9.34
N ARG A 79 18.79 -16.67 9.67
CA ARG A 79 18.42 -17.71 8.71
C ARG A 79 17.03 -17.46 8.11
N THR A 80 16.07 -17.06 8.94
CA THR A 80 14.71 -16.73 8.48
C THR A 80 14.69 -15.49 7.57
N LEU A 81 15.44 -14.44 7.93
CA LEU A 81 15.61 -13.26 7.09
C LEU A 81 16.25 -13.62 5.75
N ALA A 82 17.36 -14.38 5.76
CA ALA A 82 18.02 -14.84 4.55
C ALA A 82 17.07 -15.64 3.64
N SER A 83 16.25 -16.52 4.21
CA SER A 83 15.23 -17.25 3.46
C SER A 83 14.17 -16.32 2.83
N ASN A 84 13.74 -15.27 3.54
CA ASN A 84 12.78 -14.30 2.99
C ASN A 84 13.42 -13.41 1.91
N LEU A 85 14.68 -13.00 2.09
CA LEU A 85 15.42 -12.23 1.08
C LEU A 85 15.63 -13.04 -0.20
N LYS A 86 15.99 -14.33 -0.08
CA LYS A 86 16.09 -15.26 -1.21
C LYS A 86 14.75 -15.43 -1.94
N LEU A 87 13.63 -15.40 -1.21
CA LEU A 87 12.29 -15.41 -1.83
C LEU A 87 12.02 -14.13 -2.61
N CYS A 88 12.40 -12.97 -2.07
CA CYS A 88 12.29 -11.67 -2.75
C CYS A 88 13.16 -11.65 -4.02
N GLU A 89 14.41 -12.12 -3.93
CA GLU A 89 15.32 -12.24 -5.06
C GLU A 89 14.73 -13.11 -6.17
N LYS A 90 14.23 -14.31 -5.84
CA LYS A 90 13.55 -15.18 -6.82
C LYS A 90 12.38 -14.49 -7.50
N SER A 91 11.55 -13.75 -6.75
CA SER A 91 10.42 -13.03 -7.32
C SER A 91 10.84 -11.88 -8.25
N LEU A 92 11.93 -11.17 -7.93
CA LEU A 92 12.49 -10.12 -8.77
C LEU A 92 13.12 -10.70 -10.04
N VAL A 93 13.88 -11.79 -9.94
CA VAL A 93 14.45 -12.51 -11.09
C VAL A 93 13.35 -12.94 -12.07
N ARG A 94 12.23 -13.46 -11.54
CA ARG A 94 11.09 -13.87 -12.37
C ARG A 94 10.43 -12.68 -13.06
N MET A 95 10.22 -11.57 -12.35
CA MET A 95 9.67 -10.35 -12.96
C MET A 95 10.62 -9.75 -14.01
N GLU A 96 11.93 -9.78 -13.76
CA GLU A 96 12.93 -9.35 -14.72
C GLU A 96 12.93 -10.21 -15.99
N ARG A 97 12.70 -11.53 -15.86
CA ARG A 97 12.51 -12.41 -17.01
C ARG A 97 11.30 -11.98 -17.85
N VAL A 98 10.16 -11.72 -17.22
CA VAL A 98 8.96 -11.22 -17.91
C VAL A 98 9.25 -9.92 -18.66
N LEU A 99 9.97 -8.98 -18.04
CA LEU A 99 10.40 -7.73 -18.69
C LEU A 99 11.37 -7.97 -19.85
N LYS A 100 12.31 -8.91 -19.71
CA LYS A 100 13.22 -9.29 -20.79
C LYS A 100 12.48 -9.91 -21.97
N THR A 101 11.50 -10.78 -21.71
CA THR A 101 10.61 -11.36 -22.73
C THR A 101 9.82 -10.25 -23.43
N TYR A 102 9.22 -9.32 -22.67
CA TYR A 102 8.53 -8.15 -23.23
C TYR A 102 9.45 -7.33 -24.16
N ASN A 103 10.63 -6.94 -23.68
CA ASN A 103 11.58 -6.15 -24.45
C ASN A 103 12.12 -6.90 -25.68
N GLY A 104 12.33 -8.22 -25.57
CA GLY A 104 12.76 -9.06 -26.68
C GLY A 104 11.69 -9.19 -27.76
N LEU A 105 10.44 -9.40 -27.37
CA LEU A 105 9.31 -9.45 -28.30
C LEU A 105 9.08 -8.10 -28.98
N LEU A 106 9.23 -6.99 -28.23
CA LEU A 106 9.11 -5.64 -28.78
C LEU A 106 10.18 -5.37 -29.85
N LYS A 107 11.42 -5.84 -29.64
CA LYS A 107 12.52 -5.71 -30.61
C LYS A 107 12.33 -6.58 -31.85
N ASN A 108 11.91 -7.84 -31.68
CA ASN A 108 11.93 -8.83 -32.77
C ASN A 108 10.63 -8.89 -33.59
N GLY A 109 9.49 -8.54 -33.00
CA GLY A 109 8.19 -8.67 -33.67
C GLY A 109 7.20 -7.54 -33.35
N GLY A 110 7.68 -6.47 -32.72
CA GLY A 110 6.90 -5.30 -32.35
C GLY A 110 5.75 -5.61 -31.39
N VAL A 111 4.81 -4.67 -31.31
CA VAL A 111 3.64 -4.74 -30.41
C VAL A 111 2.76 -5.97 -30.71
N LYS A 112 2.66 -6.38 -31.97
CA LYS A 112 1.86 -7.56 -32.37
C LYS A 112 2.38 -8.87 -31.78
N ALA A 113 3.69 -9.05 -31.69
CA ALA A 113 4.28 -10.24 -31.07
C ALA A 113 4.01 -10.28 -29.56
N TRP A 114 4.12 -9.12 -28.90
CA TRP A 114 3.71 -8.99 -27.51
C TRP A 114 2.23 -9.31 -27.30
N ASP A 115 1.33 -8.78 -28.13
CA ASP A 115 -0.09 -9.05 -28.01
C ASP A 115 -0.40 -10.54 -28.17
N ARG A 116 0.23 -11.24 -29.13
CA ARG A 116 0.08 -12.69 -29.24
C ARG A 116 0.52 -13.43 -27.99
N TYR A 117 1.68 -13.06 -27.43
CA TYR A 117 2.19 -13.67 -26.21
C TYR A 117 1.31 -13.36 -24.99
N ARG A 118 0.88 -12.10 -24.80
CA ARG A 118 0.03 -11.72 -23.65
C ARG A 118 -1.33 -12.41 -23.68
N TRP A 119 -1.83 -12.73 -24.88
CA TRP A 119 -3.10 -13.42 -25.05
C TRP A 119 -2.98 -14.94 -24.99
N SER A 120 -1.77 -15.48 -25.10
CA SER A 120 -1.50 -16.92 -24.95
C SER A 120 -1.68 -17.36 -23.49
N ASN A 121 -2.00 -18.64 -23.30
CA ASN A 121 -2.14 -19.20 -21.95
C ASN A 121 -0.83 -19.15 -21.17
N GLU A 122 0.30 -19.42 -21.85
CA GLU A 122 1.63 -19.38 -21.26
C GLU A 122 2.02 -17.97 -20.81
N GLY A 123 1.78 -16.95 -21.64
CA GLY A 123 2.10 -15.56 -21.30
C GLY A 123 1.24 -15.02 -20.17
N LYS A 124 -0.07 -15.33 -20.16
CA LYS A 124 -0.97 -14.99 -19.05
C LYS A 124 -0.52 -15.65 -17.75
N GLN A 125 -0.20 -16.94 -17.80
CA GLN A 125 0.29 -17.70 -16.65
C GLN A 125 1.60 -17.10 -16.11
N GLU A 126 2.58 -16.81 -16.98
CA GLU A 126 3.88 -16.30 -16.56
C GLU A 126 3.76 -14.93 -15.89
N ILE A 127 2.95 -14.03 -16.46
CA ILE A 127 2.67 -12.70 -15.89
C ILE A 127 1.93 -12.82 -14.55
N ALA A 128 0.89 -13.66 -14.48
CA ALA A 128 0.10 -13.86 -13.26
C ALA A 128 0.96 -14.44 -12.13
N ASP A 129 1.76 -15.45 -12.43
CA ASP A 129 2.66 -16.06 -11.46
C ASP A 129 3.74 -15.09 -10.97
N ALA A 130 4.34 -14.30 -11.88
CA ALA A 130 5.35 -13.32 -11.49
C ALA A 130 4.79 -12.26 -10.54
N LYS A 131 3.55 -11.79 -10.79
CA LYS A 131 2.83 -10.91 -9.87
C LYS A 131 2.55 -11.59 -8.53
N ALA A 132 2.02 -12.80 -8.57
CA ALA A 132 1.67 -13.53 -7.36
C ALA A 132 2.91 -13.84 -6.51
N ASP A 133 4.06 -14.11 -7.13
CA ASP A 133 5.35 -14.34 -6.46
C ASP A 133 5.86 -13.06 -5.78
N LEU A 134 5.74 -11.89 -6.44
CA LEU A 134 6.08 -10.59 -5.84
C LEU A 134 5.21 -10.28 -4.63
N VAL A 135 3.88 -10.45 -4.76
CA VAL A 135 2.93 -10.23 -3.67
C VAL A 135 3.24 -11.16 -2.49
N LEU A 136 3.54 -12.42 -2.80
CA LEU A 136 3.87 -13.43 -1.80
C LEU A 136 5.17 -13.09 -1.07
N ALA A 137 6.24 -12.77 -1.81
CA ALA A 137 7.54 -12.43 -1.25
C ALA A 137 7.45 -11.19 -0.36
N THR A 138 6.81 -10.13 -0.87
CA THR A 138 6.56 -8.88 -0.13
C THR A 138 5.75 -9.15 1.15
N SER A 139 4.74 -10.02 1.05
CA SER A 139 3.90 -10.36 2.20
C SER A 139 4.64 -11.19 3.24
N SER A 140 5.43 -12.17 2.82
CA SER A 140 6.24 -12.97 3.74
C SER A 140 7.22 -12.11 4.51
N LEU A 141 7.89 -11.17 3.84
CA LEU A 141 8.84 -10.27 4.45
C LEU A 141 8.17 -9.28 5.42
N ASP A 142 7.03 -8.67 5.03
CA ASP A 142 6.28 -7.77 5.92
C ASP A 142 5.73 -8.51 7.16
N ILE A 143 5.20 -9.74 7.02
CA ILE A 143 4.78 -10.56 8.19
C ILE A 143 5.95 -10.77 9.14
N TRP A 144 7.11 -11.15 8.59
CA TRP A 144 8.29 -11.40 9.39
C TRP A 144 8.76 -10.13 10.11
N MET A 145 8.78 -8.97 9.44
CA MET A 145 9.10 -7.69 10.08
C MET A 145 8.11 -7.31 11.18
N ASN A 146 6.81 -7.51 10.94
CA ASN A 146 5.77 -7.26 11.93
C ASN A 146 5.91 -8.20 13.15
N ALA A 147 6.24 -9.48 12.93
CA ALA A 147 6.49 -10.45 13.99
C ALA A 147 7.72 -10.10 14.84
N GLN A 148 8.73 -9.44 14.25
CA GLN A 148 9.89 -8.92 14.98
C GLN A 148 9.64 -7.55 15.63
N ASN A 149 8.41 -7.01 15.57
CA ASN A 149 8.06 -5.65 16.00
C ASN A 149 8.86 -4.53 15.30
N LEU A 150 9.47 -4.82 14.15
CA LEU A 150 10.15 -3.82 13.31
C LEU A 150 9.13 -3.01 12.48
N GLY A 151 7.98 -3.62 12.17
CA GLY A 151 7.01 -3.07 11.22
C GLY A 151 6.17 -1.86 11.69
N VAL A 152 6.19 -1.49 12.97
CA VAL A 152 5.26 -0.47 13.51
C VAL A 152 5.83 0.95 13.39
N LEU A 153 7.14 1.14 13.50
CA LEU A 153 7.73 2.47 13.58
C LEU A 153 7.90 3.15 12.21
N TRP A 154 8.38 2.41 11.21
CA TRP A 154 8.52 2.95 9.85
C TRP A 154 7.16 3.26 9.20
N LYS A 155 6.11 2.50 9.51
CA LYS A 155 4.74 2.80 9.04
C LYS A 155 4.24 4.13 9.61
N ILE A 156 4.61 4.43 10.86
CA ILE A 156 4.31 5.73 11.50
C ILE A 156 5.18 6.83 10.88
N GLU A 157 6.46 6.57 10.63
CA GLU A 157 7.41 7.50 10.02
C GLU A 157 7.00 7.86 8.58
N ALA A 158 6.68 6.86 7.76
CA ALA A 158 6.15 7.05 6.40
C ALA A 158 4.77 7.74 6.40
N MET A 159 3.88 7.43 7.34
CA MET A 159 2.62 8.17 7.50
C MET A 159 2.86 9.62 7.91
N MET A 160 3.84 9.88 8.79
CA MET A 160 4.24 11.23 9.16
C MET A 160 4.84 11.96 7.97
N GLU A 161 5.70 11.33 7.18
CA GLU A 161 6.29 11.93 5.99
C GLU A 161 5.24 12.27 4.92
N ILE A 162 4.27 11.37 4.68
CA ILE A 162 3.14 11.64 3.79
C ILE A 162 2.26 12.77 4.34
N MET A 163 2.03 12.81 5.65
CA MET A 163 1.30 13.92 6.29
C MET A 163 2.07 15.24 6.17
N MET A 164 3.38 15.24 6.36
CA MET A 164 4.25 16.42 6.20
C MET A 164 4.27 16.92 4.76
N LYS A 165 4.35 16.02 3.76
CA LYS A 165 4.22 16.39 2.34
C LYS A 165 2.86 17.02 2.03
N LYS A 166 1.79 16.52 2.65
CA LYS A 166 0.45 17.11 2.53
C LYS A 166 0.32 18.44 3.27
N PHE A 167 1.02 18.64 4.40
CA PHE A 167 1.09 19.92 5.09
C PHE A 167 1.84 20.96 4.25
N ALA A 168 3.02 20.62 3.73
CA ALA A 168 3.78 21.49 2.83
C ALA A 168 2.98 21.89 1.59
N MET A 169 2.22 20.95 1.00
CA MET A 169 1.33 21.25 -0.12
C MET A 169 0.17 22.20 0.27
N LEU A 170 -0.36 22.10 1.49
CA LEU A 170 -1.40 23.01 1.99
C LEU A 170 -0.84 24.39 2.32
N ASP A 171 0.40 24.48 2.82
CA ASP A 171 1.10 25.74 3.08
C ASP A 171 1.36 26.49 1.77
N MET A 172 1.74 25.78 0.69
CA MET A 172 1.85 26.38 -0.65
C MET A 172 0.53 26.99 -1.15
N PHE A 173 -0.62 26.38 -0.84
CA PHE A 173 -1.92 26.97 -1.19
C PHE A 173 -2.25 28.20 -0.34
N ALA A 174 -1.81 28.25 0.92
CA ALA A 174 -1.98 29.40 1.79
C ALA A 174 -1.13 30.59 1.33
N GLU A 175 0.12 30.35 0.91
CA GLU A 175 1.03 31.37 0.37
C GLU A 175 0.54 31.90 -0.99
N GLN A 176 0.04 31.03 -1.88
CA GLN A 176 -0.52 31.44 -3.16
C GLN A 176 -1.80 32.30 -3.01
N GLU A 177 -2.57 32.08 -1.95
CA GLU A 177 -3.75 32.88 -1.62
C GLU A 177 -3.39 34.23 -0.98
N GLN A 178 -2.27 34.31 -0.23
CA GLN A 178 -1.71 35.57 0.26
C GLN A 178 -1.12 36.42 -0.86
N GLN A 179 -0.40 35.82 -1.82
CA GLN A 179 0.10 36.54 -3.01
C GLN A 179 -1.05 37.11 -3.87
N ARG A 180 -2.17 36.38 -4.00
CA ARG A 180 -3.38 36.90 -4.66
C ARG A 180 -4.02 38.09 -3.95
N ARG A 181 -3.83 38.23 -2.63
CA ARG A 181 -4.34 39.39 -1.86
C ARG A 181 -3.46 40.63 -1.96
N GLN A 182 -2.18 40.48 -2.28
CA GLN A 182 -1.28 41.62 -2.48
C GLN A 182 -1.30 42.16 -3.92
N GLY A 183 -1.78 41.38 -4.89
CA GLY A 183 -1.81 41.78 -6.31
C GLY A 183 -3.11 42.41 -6.85
N GLY A 184 -4.13 42.66 -6.01
CA GLY A 184 -5.45 43.10 -6.50
C GLY A 184 -6.06 44.23 -5.67
N ARG A 185 -5.74 45.48 -6.04
CA ARG A 185 -6.42 46.69 -5.58
C ARG A 185 -7.77 46.84 -6.31
N THR A 186 -8.77 47.30 -5.57
CA THR A 186 -10.10 47.82 -5.99
C THR A 186 -11.20 46.81 -6.35
N SER A 187 -12.07 46.55 -5.36
CA SER A 187 -13.54 46.48 -5.50
C SER A 187 -14.12 46.01 -4.16
N GLU A 188 -14.82 46.90 -3.46
CA GLU A 188 -15.60 46.58 -2.27
C GLU A 188 -16.71 45.57 -2.62
N GLY A 189 -16.45 44.30 -2.32
CA GLY A 189 -17.44 43.22 -2.38
C GLY A 189 -17.36 42.44 -1.09
N THR A 190 -18.45 42.48 -0.32
CA THR A 190 -18.69 41.74 0.93
C THR A 190 -17.93 40.41 1.02
N ARG A 191 -16.98 40.35 1.96
CA ARG A 191 -16.15 39.19 2.26
C ARG A 191 -17.02 37.94 2.55
N LEU A 192 -16.99 36.97 1.65
CA LEU A 192 -17.50 35.62 1.93
C LEU A 192 -16.63 34.96 3.01
N ARG A 193 -17.13 34.91 4.24
CA ARG A 193 -16.57 34.25 5.43
C ARG A 193 -16.37 32.72 5.29
N SER A 194 -16.62 32.15 4.10
CA SER A 194 -16.68 30.71 3.82
C SER A 194 -15.31 30.05 3.57
N GLY A 195 -14.21 30.80 3.53
CA GLY A 195 -12.85 30.28 3.27
C GLY A 195 -11.98 30.05 4.51
N SER A 196 -12.56 30.06 5.71
CA SER A 196 -11.78 29.97 6.95
C SER A 196 -11.07 28.61 7.10
N ASN A 197 -9.76 28.60 6.86
CA ASN A 197 -8.86 27.47 7.13
C ASN A 197 -8.84 27.05 8.60
N VAL A 198 -9.47 27.82 9.50
CA VAL A 198 -9.63 27.50 10.93
C VAL A 198 -10.35 26.15 11.11
N ALA A 199 -11.36 25.84 10.31
CA ALA A 199 -12.06 24.56 10.42
C ALA A 199 -11.17 23.37 10.02
N ARG A 200 -10.29 23.56 9.01
CA ARG A 200 -9.31 22.54 8.59
C ARG A 200 -8.18 22.41 9.60
N ALA A 201 -7.68 23.52 10.14
CA ALA A 201 -6.67 23.54 11.20
C ALA A 201 -7.20 22.92 12.51
N LEU A 202 -8.49 23.12 12.84
CA LEU A 202 -9.16 22.46 13.96
C LEU A 202 -9.28 20.95 13.73
N TRP A 203 -9.62 20.50 12.53
CA TRP A 203 -9.64 19.07 12.20
C TRP A 203 -8.24 18.44 12.27
N VAL A 204 -7.23 19.13 11.74
CA VAL A 204 -5.84 18.67 11.78
C VAL A 204 -5.31 18.62 13.21
N SER A 205 -5.55 19.65 14.01
CA SER A 205 -5.15 19.68 15.43
C SER A 205 -5.86 18.59 16.24
N LEU A 206 -7.12 18.28 15.96
CA LEU A 206 -7.84 17.13 16.53
C LEU A 206 -7.20 15.79 16.16
N VAL A 207 -6.78 15.61 14.90
CA VAL A 207 -6.09 14.41 14.42
C VAL A 207 -4.72 14.26 15.10
N ILE A 208 -3.94 15.35 15.19
CA ILE A 208 -2.65 15.38 15.90
C ILE A 208 -2.85 15.07 17.38
N CYS A 209 -3.88 15.63 18.01
CA CYS A 209 -4.18 15.40 19.42
C CYS A 209 -4.60 13.94 19.68
N ARG A 210 -5.37 13.33 18.76
CA ARG A 210 -5.65 11.88 18.80
C ARG A 210 -4.40 11.03 18.64
N LEU A 211 -3.52 11.36 17.69
CA LEU A 211 -2.24 10.66 17.50
C LEU A 211 -1.35 10.77 18.74
N ARG A 212 -1.22 11.97 19.32
CA ARG A 212 -0.51 12.18 20.60
C ARG A 212 -1.11 11.33 21.72
N LYS A 213 -2.44 11.26 21.86
CA LYS A 213 -3.11 10.38 22.85
C LYS A 213 -2.78 8.90 22.61
N VAL A 214 -2.76 8.44 21.36
CA VAL A 214 -2.42 7.05 21.02
C VAL A 214 -0.96 6.74 21.35
N VAL A 215 -0.03 7.63 21.01
CA VAL A 215 1.40 7.50 21.34
C VAL A 215 1.63 7.50 22.86
N LEU A 216 0.96 8.38 23.59
CA LEU A 216 1.04 8.43 25.06
C LEU A 216 0.47 7.15 25.70
N ARG A 217 -0.68 6.64 25.21
CA ARG A 217 -1.22 5.35 25.68
C ARG A 217 -0.27 4.19 25.39
N TYR A 218 0.37 4.20 24.21
CA TYR A 218 1.36 3.20 23.85
C TYR A 218 2.58 3.25 24.77
N ARG A 219 3.14 4.45 25.02
CA ARG A 219 4.26 4.66 25.96
C ARG A 219 3.90 4.24 27.38
N ARG A 220 2.70 4.58 27.87
CA ARG A 220 2.20 4.15 29.19
C ARG A 220 2.05 2.64 29.28
N LYS A 221 1.51 1.97 28.25
CA LYS A 221 1.46 0.50 28.19
C LYS A 221 2.84 -0.14 28.18
N LEU A 222 3.80 0.46 27.49
CA LEU A 222 5.20 0.00 27.49
C LEU A 222 5.84 0.12 28.89
N ALA A 223 5.61 1.24 29.58
CA ALA A 223 6.09 1.47 30.94
C ALA A 223 5.43 0.55 31.97
N ALA A 224 4.12 0.31 31.85
CA ALA A 224 3.39 -0.62 32.71
C ALA A 224 3.88 -2.07 32.56
N ARG A 225 4.17 -2.51 31.32
CA ARG A 225 4.80 -3.81 31.05
C ARG A 225 6.20 -3.93 31.65
N LYS A 226 6.95 -2.82 31.71
CA LYS A 226 8.28 -2.78 32.35
C LYS A 226 8.19 -2.89 33.88
N LYS A 227 7.15 -2.33 34.52
CA LYS A 227 6.88 -2.48 35.96
C LYS A 227 6.40 -3.88 36.35
N GLN A 228 5.53 -4.51 35.55
CA GLN A 228 5.03 -5.87 35.84
C GLN A 228 6.10 -6.97 35.74
N ASN A 229 7.13 -6.78 34.90
CA ASN A 229 8.25 -7.73 34.79
C ASN A 229 9.35 -7.54 35.86
N GLY A 230 9.18 -6.62 36.82
CA GLY A 230 10.17 -6.35 37.86
C GLY A 230 10.15 -7.31 39.05
N ASN A 231 9.05 -8.04 39.28
CA ASN A 231 8.86 -8.82 40.52
C ASN A 231 9.06 -10.34 40.39
N ASN A 232 9.26 -10.88 39.20
CA ASN A 232 9.56 -12.31 39.03
C ASN A 232 10.96 -12.48 38.44
N GLY A 233 11.81 -13.14 39.21
CA GLY A 233 13.24 -13.27 38.99
C GLY A 233 13.66 -13.69 37.57
N ALA A 234 14.77 -13.09 37.14
CA ALA A 234 15.77 -13.67 36.25
C ALA A 234 15.27 -14.55 35.10
N ARG A 235 14.48 -13.99 34.18
CA ARG A 235 14.56 -14.39 32.77
C ARG A 235 15.10 -13.21 31.99
N ARG A 236 16.34 -13.36 31.47
CA ARG A 236 17.03 -12.40 30.58
C ARG A 236 16.17 -12.14 29.34
N HIS A 237 15.19 -11.26 29.46
CA HIS A 237 14.43 -10.77 28.34
C HIS A 237 15.37 -9.92 27.49
N THR A 238 15.46 -10.26 26.21
CA THR A 238 16.20 -9.49 25.21
C THR A 238 15.78 -8.02 25.31
N LYS A 239 16.75 -7.15 25.62
CA LYS A 239 16.52 -5.70 25.70
C LYS A 239 15.89 -5.28 24.36
N PRO A 240 14.76 -4.55 24.36
CA PRO A 240 14.21 -4.02 23.12
C PRO A 240 15.31 -3.22 22.43
N VAL A 241 15.53 -3.54 21.16
CA VAL A 241 16.48 -2.88 20.27
C VAL A 241 16.19 -1.37 20.32
N VAL A 242 17.05 -0.63 21.04
CA VAL A 242 16.99 0.84 21.10
C VAL A 242 17.54 1.32 19.76
N ARG A 243 16.66 1.86 18.91
CA ARG A 243 17.10 2.54 17.68
C ARG A 243 17.97 3.74 18.08
N MET A 244 19.11 3.88 17.42
CA MET A 244 19.71 5.19 17.23
C MET A 244 18.85 5.95 16.23
N ASN A 245 18.68 7.26 16.46
CA ASN A 245 18.04 8.17 15.51
C ASN A 245 18.64 7.93 14.11
N SER A 246 17.82 7.92 13.06
CA SER A 246 18.16 7.51 11.69
C SER A 246 19.20 8.39 10.97
N GLY A 247 19.99 9.19 11.69
CA GLY A 247 20.96 10.12 11.11
C GLY A 247 20.34 11.33 10.42
N PHE A 248 19.00 11.44 10.40
CA PHE A 248 18.31 12.69 10.10
C PHE A 248 18.37 13.60 11.34
N GLY A 249 19.59 14.05 11.67
CA GLY A 249 19.71 15.31 12.37
C GLY A 249 19.05 16.38 11.51
N ILE A 250 18.29 17.27 12.13
CA ILE A 250 17.92 18.53 11.52
C ILE A 250 19.23 19.14 11.03
N ASP A 251 19.38 19.26 9.72
CA ASP A 251 20.57 19.80 9.09
C ASP A 251 20.71 21.22 9.63
N ARG A 252 21.64 21.44 10.58
CA ARG A 252 21.75 22.72 11.31
C ARG A 252 22.03 23.90 10.37
N ASP A 253 22.48 23.60 9.17
CA ASP A 253 22.96 24.58 8.20
C ASP A 253 21.91 24.93 7.13
N GLY A 254 20.72 24.32 7.11
CA GLY A 254 19.63 24.66 6.16
C GLY A 254 19.91 24.43 4.67
N LYS A 255 21.12 24.00 4.30
CA LYS A 255 21.58 23.82 2.91
C LYS A 255 20.76 22.77 2.14
N ARG A 256 20.24 21.76 2.84
CA ARG A 256 19.41 20.72 2.23
C ARG A 256 18.01 21.23 1.85
N ASP A 257 17.42 22.12 2.62
CA ASP A 257 16.13 22.72 2.28
C ASP A 257 16.26 23.63 1.06
N VAL A 258 17.40 24.33 0.92
CA VAL A 258 17.72 25.13 -0.27
C VAL A 258 17.83 24.24 -1.52
N LEU A 259 18.58 23.14 -1.45
CA LEU A 259 18.73 22.20 -2.58
C LEU A 259 17.42 21.50 -2.97
N LEU A 260 16.57 21.20 -1.98
CA LEU A 260 15.25 20.61 -2.22
C LEU A 260 14.26 21.64 -2.80
N CYS A 261 14.32 22.90 -2.38
CA CYS A 261 13.57 24.00 -2.98
C CYS A 261 14.01 24.27 -4.42
N GLU A 262 15.32 24.30 -4.72
CA GLU A 262 15.82 24.41 -6.10
C GLU A 262 15.38 23.25 -6.98
N TYR A 263 15.45 22.02 -6.46
CA TYR A 263 15.00 20.84 -7.20
C TYR A 263 13.49 20.85 -7.45
N ALA A 264 12.69 21.24 -6.46
CA ALA A 264 11.25 21.37 -6.62
C ALA A 264 10.87 22.47 -7.63
N ASN A 265 11.59 23.60 -7.63
CA ASN A 265 11.40 24.68 -8.60
C ASN A 265 11.76 24.23 -10.02
N ARG A 266 12.84 23.47 -10.22
CA ARG A 266 13.16 22.89 -11.54
C ARG A 266 12.08 21.95 -12.08
N ILE A 267 11.46 21.12 -11.22
CA ILE A 267 10.36 20.24 -11.62
C ILE A 267 9.10 21.05 -11.95
N ALA A 268 8.83 22.12 -11.21
CA ALA A 268 7.71 23.02 -11.47
C ALA A 268 7.89 23.83 -12.76
N GLU A 269 9.12 24.22 -13.11
CA GLU A 269 9.43 24.89 -14.37
C GLU A 269 9.38 23.95 -15.57
N GLN A 270 9.90 22.72 -15.43
CA GLN A 270 9.80 21.69 -16.48
C GLN A 270 8.35 21.29 -16.79
N SER A 271 7.45 21.31 -15.79
CA SER A 271 6.03 21.04 -16.00
C SER A 271 5.26 22.21 -16.64
N ARG A 272 5.81 23.43 -16.65
CA ARG A 272 5.25 24.58 -17.37
C ARG A 272 5.70 24.68 -18.83
N ALA A 273 6.85 24.11 -19.18
CA ALA A 273 7.40 24.15 -20.53
C ALA A 273 6.69 23.18 -21.53
N GLY A 274 5.77 22.33 -21.07
CA GLY A 274 5.20 21.24 -21.88
C GLY A 274 3.77 21.41 -22.41
N GLU A 275 3.07 22.53 -22.18
CA GLU A 275 1.68 22.70 -22.66
C GLU A 275 1.44 24.03 -23.39
N THR A 276 2.00 24.17 -24.59
CA THR A 276 1.37 25.02 -25.63
C THR A 276 0.13 24.30 -26.15
N LYS A 277 -0.96 24.30 -25.36
CA LYS A 277 -2.28 23.85 -25.79
C LYS A 277 -2.73 24.69 -26.99
N ARG A 278 -2.76 24.08 -28.18
CA ARG A 278 -3.49 24.57 -29.35
C ARG A 278 -4.93 24.88 -28.90
N LYS A 279 -5.33 26.15 -29.00
CA LYS A 279 -6.72 26.58 -28.82
C LYS A 279 -7.54 25.99 -29.97
N THR A 280 -8.28 24.92 -29.72
CA THR A 280 -9.36 24.51 -30.62
C THR A 280 -10.48 25.53 -30.52
N ALA A 281 -10.82 26.16 -31.66
CA ALA A 281 -11.94 27.07 -31.77
C ALA A 281 -13.23 26.33 -31.38
N ARG A 282 -13.93 26.83 -30.36
CA ARG A 282 -15.30 26.41 -30.08
C ARG A 282 -16.19 26.92 -31.20
N THR A 283 -16.95 26.03 -31.82
CA THR A 283 -18.10 26.40 -32.63
C THR A 283 -19.06 27.22 -31.76
N PRO A 284 -19.63 28.32 -32.29
CA PRO A 284 -20.62 29.09 -31.56
C PRO A 284 -21.87 28.22 -31.33
N SER A 285 -22.35 28.24 -30.09
CA SER A 285 -23.65 27.70 -29.72
C SER A 285 -24.72 28.46 -30.50
N PRO A 286 -25.78 27.79 -31.01
CA PRO A 286 -26.84 28.48 -31.74
C PRO A 286 -27.58 29.38 -30.75
N ASP A 287 -27.35 30.69 -30.87
CA ASP A 287 -28.19 31.69 -30.23
C ASP A 287 -29.55 31.65 -30.90
N PHE A 288 -30.53 31.28 -30.08
CA PHE A 288 -31.83 31.94 -29.95
C PHE A 288 -32.15 32.94 -31.07
N TYR A 289 -33.11 32.56 -31.91
CA TYR A 289 -33.83 33.50 -32.75
C TYR A 289 -34.38 34.65 -31.89
N MET A 290 -33.90 35.85 -32.20
CA MET A 290 -34.50 37.12 -31.80
C MET A 290 -35.98 37.12 -32.18
N MET A 291 -36.87 37.10 -31.18
CA MET A 291 -38.24 37.56 -31.35
C MET A 291 -38.19 39.08 -31.49
N GLY A 292 -38.36 39.55 -32.73
CA GLY A 292 -38.59 40.96 -33.04
C GLY A 292 -39.97 41.40 -32.59
N GLU A 293 -40.01 42.57 -31.96
CA GLU A 293 -41.21 43.28 -31.51
C GLU A 293 -42.06 43.88 -32.65
N LYS A 294 -43.37 43.99 -32.36
CA LYS A 294 -44.38 44.99 -32.82
C LYS A 294 -44.99 44.78 -34.24
N LYS A 295 -46.31 44.84 -34.44
CA LYS A 295 -47.41 45.57 -33.77
C LYS A 295 -48.73 44.78 -33.80
N GLY A 296 -49.58 44.97 -32.79
CA GLY A 296 -51.04 44.96 -32.97
C GLY A 296 -51.86 44.08 -32.03
N ASN A 297 -52.38 44.72 -30.99
CA ASN A 297 -53.66 44.48 -30.31
C ASN A 297 -53.99 43.17 -29.56
N ALA A 298 -54.62 43.43 -28.41
CA ALA A 298 -55.54 42.60 -27.63
C ALA A 298 -54.96 41.52 -26.70
N GLY A 299 -54.88 41.91 -25.42
CA GLY A 299 -55.46 41.19 -24.29
C GLY A 299 -55.05 39.74 -24.06
N GLY A 300 -54.20 39.50 -23.06
CA GLY A 300 -54.02 38.15 -22.53
C GLY A 300 -52.80 37.99 -21.61
N PHE A 301 -53.03 38.18 -20.31
CA PHE A 301 -52.54 37.34 -19.21
C PHE A 301 -51.19 36.62 -19.40
N PHE A 302 -50.10 37.05 -18.73
CA PHE A 302 -49.10 36.17 -18.06
C PHE A 302 -48.10 37.01 -17.22
N PRO A 303 -47.71 36.57 -16.01
CA PRO A 303 -46.76 37.31 -15.17
C PRO A 303 -45.30 36.92 -15.52
N GLN A 304 -44.48 37.88 -15.94
CA GLN A 304 -43.03 37.71 -15.96
C GLN A 304 -42.44 38.07 -14.60
N GLN A 305 -42.34 37.09 -13.70
CA GLN A 305 -41.33 37.19 -12.64
C GLN A 305 -39.95 36.98 -13.27
N PRO A 306 -38.94 37.81 -12.92
CA PRO A 306 -37.59 37.61 -13.44
C PRO A 306 -37.08 36.25 -12.97
N VAL A 307 -36.80 35.37 -13.93
CA VAL A 307 -36.11 34.09 -13.67
C VAL A 307 -34.75 34.41 -13.06
N ARG A 308 -34.68 34.38 -11.73
CA ARG A 308 -33.44 34.46 -10.96
C ARG A 308 -32.54 33.36 -11.50
N ARG A 309 -31.50 33.75 -12.24
CA ARG A 309 -30.40 32.88 -12.63
C ARG A 309 -29.83 32.28 -11.35
N SER A 310 -30.24 31.06 -11.03
CA SER A 310 -29.71 30.31 -9.90
C SER A 310 -28.21 30.19 -10.11
N SER A 311 -27.49 30.88 -9.23
CA SER A 311 -26.05 31.06 -9.28
C SER A 311 -25.34 29.73 -9.50
N SER A 312 -24.20 29.77 -10.19
CA SER A 312 -23.26 28.65 -10.34
C SER A 312 -22.96 27.94 -9.01
N MET A 313 -23.08 28.66 -7.89
CA MET A 313 -22.92 28.14 -6.54
C MET A 313 -24.02 27.15 -6.13
N GLN A 314 -25.25 27.29 -6.63
CA GLN A 314 -26.35 26.33 -6.40
C GLN A 314 -26.17 25.05 -7.23
N ARG A 315 -25.57 25.13 -8.43
CA ARG A 315 -25.13 23.94 -9.18
C ARG A 315 -23.91 23.28 -8.56
N ILE A 316 -22.99 24.05 -8.00
CA ILE A 316 -21.81 23.51 -7.30
C ILE A 316 -22.23 22.89 -5.97
N MET A 317 -23.07 23.56 -5.17
CA MET A 317 -23.67 22.98 -3.95
C MET A 317 -24.56 21.79 -4.29
N GLY A 318 -25.31 21.83 -5.40
CA GLY A 318 -26.06 20.67 -5.90
C GLY A 318 -25.16 19.51 -6.30
N ARG A 319 -23.98 19.75 -6.90
CA ARG A 319 -22.98 18.72 -7.21
C ARG A 319 -22.20 18.23 -5.99
N ILE A 320 -21.94 19.10 -5.02
CA ILE A 320 -21.28 18.75 -3.76
C ILE A 320 -22.25 17.94 -2.91
N ASN A 321 -23.49 18.39 -2.76
CA ASN A 321 -24.56 17.65 -2.11
C ASN A 321 -24.91 16.37 -2.86
N ALA A 322 -24.94 16.33 -4.20
CA ALA A 322 -25.10 15.06 -4.93
C ALA A 322 -23.89 14.10 -4.77
N ARG A 323 -22.68 14.62 -4.50
CA ARG A 323 -21.49 13.80 -4.17
C ARG A 323 -21.41 13.38 -2.70
N THR A 324 -22.02 14.13 -1.77
CA THR A 324 -22.11 13.77 -0.35
C THR A 324 -23.41 13.01 0.00
N VAL A 325 -24.43 13.15 -0.84
CA VAL A 325 -25.76 12.51 -0.80
C VAL A 325 -25.92 11.56 -1.99
N THR A 326 -24.83 11.04 -2.56
CA THR A 326 -24.91 9.64 -2.97
C THR A 326 -24.97 8.91 -1.63
N PRO A 327 -26.14 8.35 -1.23
CA PRO A 327 -26.13 7.47 -0.11
C PRO A 327 -25.05 6.45 -0.43
N ARG A 328 -24.16 6.24 0.53
CA ARG A 328 -23.22 5.13 0.60
C ARG A 328 -24.07 3.86 0.76
N ALA A 329 -24.89 3.61 -0.26
CA ALA A 329 -26.01 2.70 -0.28
C ALA A 329 -25.40 1.32 -0.28
N GLN A 330 -25.43 0.71 0.90
CA GLN A 330 -25.88 -0.66 1.10
C GLN A 330 -25.22 -1.76 0.27
N GLN A 331 -24.06 -1.54 -0.37
CA GLN A 331 -23.21 -2.68 -0.65
C GLN A 331 -22.79 -3.23 0.71
N PRO A 332 -23.13 -4.50 1.03
CA PRO A 332 -22.64 -5.13 2.24
C PRO A 332 -21.13 -4.92 2.19
N ARG A 333 -20.58 -4.20 3.18
CA ARG A 333 -19.15 -3.92 3.23
C ARG A 333 -18.44 -5.25 3.38
N GLU A 334 -18.09 -5.83 2.23
CA GLU A 334 -17.29 -7.03 2.12
C GLU A 334 -16.05 -6.82 2.98
N LYS A 335 -15.93 -7.65 4.02
CA LYS A 335 -14.78 -7.57 4.92
C LYS A 335 -13.84 -8.69 4.54
N PHE A 336 -12.73 -8.32 3.92
CA PHE A 336 -11.65 -9.23 3.58
C PHE A 336 -10.75 -9.45 4.80
N GLU A 337 -10.38 -10.71 5.03
CA GLU A 337 -9.34 -11.12 5.96
C GLU A 337 -8.36 -12.07 5.27
N CYS A 338 -7.07 -11.89 5.54
CA CYS A 338 -6.02 -12.78 5.05
C CYS A 338 -5.46 -13.59 6.22
N TRP A 339 -5.29 -14.89 5.98
CA TRP A 339 -4.82 -15.87 6.96
C TRP A 339 -3.68 -16.68 6.38
N LYS A 340 -2.60 -16.84 7.14
CA LYS A 340 -1.58 -17.83 6.85
C LYS A 340 -1.90 -19.09 7.65
N VAL A 341 -2.15 -20.19 6.94
CA VAL A 341 -2.53 -21.49 7.51
C VAL A 341 -1.42 -22.49 7.20
N GLY A 342 -0.92 -23.17 8.22
CA GLY A 342 -0.01 -24.30 8.07
C GLY A 342 -0.72 -25.62 8.32
N THR A 343 -0.54 -26.59 7.42
CA THR A 343 -1.05 -27.96 7.57
C THR A 343 0.09 -28.95 7.36
N GLY A 344 0.21 -29.90 8.29
CA GLY A 344 1.19 -30.98 8.19
C GLY A 344 0.54 -32.21 7.59
N GLU A 345 1.16 -32.80 6.58
CA GLU A 345 0.88 -34.16 6.14
C GLU A 345 2.00 -35.05 6.65
N THR A 346 1.66 -36.10 7.41
CA THR A 346 2.67 -37.07 7.85
C THR A 346 3.06 -37.97 6.68
N ALA A 347 4.25 -38.56 6.73
CA ALA A 347 4.76 -39.48 5.72
C ALA A 347 3.86 -40.72 5.53
N PHE A 348 3.04 -41.04 6.52
CA PHE A 348 2.05 -42.11 6.49
C PHE A 348 0.70 -41.68 5.88
N GLY A 349 0.62 -40.47 5.30
CA GLY A 349 -0.57 -39.96 4.64
C GLY A 349 -1.63 -39.36 5.58
N PHE A 350 -1.40 -39.33 6.90
CA PHE A 350 -2.32 -38.68 7.82
C PHE A 350 -2.17 -37.16 7.76
N ARG A 351 -3.22 -36.48 7.33
CA ARG A 351 -3.29 -35.02 7.34
C ARG A 351 -3.62 -34.53 8.73
N ALA A 352 -2.64 -33.92 9.38
CA ALA A 352 -2.89 -33.22 10.63
C ALA A 352 -3.69 -31.94 10.34
N GLY A 353 -4.71 -31.69 11.16
CA GLY A 353 -5.54 -30.49 11.06
C GLY A 353 -4.70 -29.19 11.09
N PRO A 354 -5.30 -28.03 10.73
CA PRO A 354 -4.57 -26.77 10.63
C PRO A 354 -3.90 -26.39 11.97
N MET A 355 -2.57 -26.46 12.00
CA MET A 355 -1.78 -26.34 13.23
C MET A 355 -1.41 -24.90 13.58
N VAL A 356 -1.32 -24.01 12.59
CA VAL A 356 -0.89 -22.61 12.82
C VAL A 356 -1.72 -21.68 11.96
N GLN A 357 -2.49 -20.79 12.62
CA GLN A 357 -3.26 -19.75 11.98
C GLN A 357 -2.71 -18.37 12.38
N VAL A 358 -2.18 -17.62 11.41
CA VAL A 358 -1.70 -16.24 11.63
C VAL A 358 -2.48 -15.28 10.76
N GLN A 359 -3.20 -14.35 11.39
CA GLN A 359 -3.92 -13.31 10.66
C GLN A 359 -2.96 -12.27 10.09
N HIS A 360 -3.05 -12.00 8.78
CA HIS A 360 -2.36 -10.88 8.17
C HIS A 360 -3.25 -9.63 8.19
N LYS A 361 -2.80 -8.59 8.89
CA LYS A 361 -3.46 -7.28 8.88
C LYS A 361 -2.98 -6.49 7.67
N ARG A 362 -3.85 -6.29 6.68
CA ARG A 362 -3.65 -5.43 5.49
C ARG A 362 -4.87 -4.55 5.27
N GLY A 363 -4.72 -3.48 4.50
CA GLY A 363 -5.85 -2.64 4.10
C GLY A 363 -6.85 -3.42 3.26
N GLN A 364 -8.15 -3.11 3.36
CA GLN A 364 -9.21 -3.84 2.64
C GLN A 364 -9.02 -3.82 1.12
N ALA A 365 -8.62 -2.67 0.56
CA ALA A 365 -8.31 -2.55 -0.86
C ALA A 365 -7.11 -3.42 -1.30
N GLN A 366 -6.09 -3.53 -0.45
CA GLN A 366 -4.93 -4.39 -0.72
C GLN A 366 -5.30 -5.88 -0.66
N LEU A 367 -6.17 -6.26 0.29
CA LEU A 367 -6.66 -7.63 0.40
C LEU A 367 -7.53 -8.03 -0.79
N LYS A 368 -8.37 -7.12 -1.27
CA LYS A 368 -9.17 -7.32 -2.48
C LYS A 368 -8.28 -7.53 -3.71
N LYS A 369 -7.32 -6.63 -3.95
CA LYS A 369 -6.32 -6.78 -5.03
C LYS A 369 -5.54 -8.09 -4.91
N MET A 370 -5.15 -8.47 -3.70
CA MET A 370 -4.43 -9.72 -3.47
C MET A 370 -5.29 -10.95 -3.78
N ALA A 371 -6.59 -10.90 -3.47
CA ALA A 371 -7.53 -11.96 -3.82
C ALA A 371 -7.70 -12.07 -5.34
N GLU A 372 -7.78 -10.95 -6.06
CA GLU A 372 -7.84 -10.91 -7.52
C GLU A 372 -6.57 -11.55 -8.13
N VAL A 373 -5.37 -11.15 -7.68
CA VAL A 373 -4.10 -11.72 -8.18
C VAL A 373 -3.97 -13.21 -7.87
N PHE A 374 -4.40 -13.66 -6.68
CA PHE A 374 -4.37 -15.09 -6.35
C PHE A 374 -5.44 -15.88 -7.10
N GLY A 375 -6.61 -15.30 -7.35
CA GLY A 375 -7.65 -15.91 -8.19
C GLY A 375 -7.17 -16.08 -9.63
N GLU A 376 -6.55 -15.06 -10.20
CA GLU A 376 -5.94 -15.13 -11.54
C GLU A 376 -4.86 -16.21 -11.63
N ALA A 377 -3.94 -16.27 -10.66
CA ALA A 377 -2.89 -17.29 -10.64
C ALA A 377 -3.45 -18.71 -10.43
N ALA A 378 -4.51 -18.86 -9.63
CA ALA A 378 -5.13 -20.15 -9.34
C ALA A 378 -5.77 -20.81 -10.57
N VAL A 379 -6.17 -20.05 -11.59
CA VAL A 379 -6.70 -20.60 -12.84
C VAL A 379 -5.66 -21.47 -13.57
N TYR A 380 -4.37 -21.14 -13.42
CA TYR A 380 -3.28 -21.79 -14.15
C TYR A 380 -2.44 -22.75 -13.28
N ASP A 381 -2.62 -22.71 -11.96
CA ASP A 381 -1.83 -23.53 -11.02
C ASP A 381 -2.54 -24.86 -10.71
N ARG A 382 -1.87 -25.99 -10.99
CA ARG A 382 -2.36 -27.33 -10.65
C ARG A 382 -2.50 -27.55 -9.14
N PHE A 383 -1.75 -26.80 -8.34
CA PHE A 383 -1.80 -26.83 -6.87
C PHE A 383 -2.61 -25.68 -6.28
N ALA A 384 -3.48 -25.07 -7.10
CA ALA A 384 -4.39 -24.03 -6.64
C ALA A 384 -5.25 -24.49 -5.46
N VAL A 385 -5.39 -23.59 -4.49
CA VAL A 385 -6.19 -23.85 -3.29
C VAL A 385 -7.65 -23.64 -3.64
N THR A 386 -8.46 -24.68 -3.45
CA THR A 386 -9.91 -24.65 -3.73
C THR A 386 -10.73 -24.66 -2.44
N GLU A 387 -12.02 -24.35 -2.51
CA GLU A 387 -12.93 -24.49 -1.36
C GLU A 387 -13.05 -25.93 -0.85
N ARG A 388 -12.74 -26.92 -1.70
CA ARG A 388 -12.79 -28.33 -1.35
C ARG A 388 -11.67 -28.75 -0.41
N ASP A 389 -10.61 -27.95 -0.37
CA ASP A 389 -9.42 -28.18 0.45
C ASP A 389 -9.77 -28.17 1.94
N GLU A 390 -9.32 -29.19 2.68
CA GLU A 390 -9.61 -29.37 4.11
C GLU A 390 -9.16 -28.17 4.95
N ARG A 391 -8.10 -27.50 4.48
CA ARG A 391 -7.50 -26.31 5.10
C ARG A 391 -8.47 -25.14 5.09
N VAL A 392 -9.13 -24.96 3.94
CA VAL A 392 -10.14 -23.93 3.73
C VAL A 392 -11.41 -24.30 4.49
N LYS A 393 -11.87 -25.55 4.39
CA LYS A 393 -13.05 -26.04 5.12
C LYS A 393 -12.92 -25.87 6.63
N GLY A 394 -11.79 -26.26 7.21
CA GLY A 394 -11.52 -26.11 8.64
C GLY A 394 -11.59 -24.65 9.09
N MET A 395 -10.93 -23.76 8.34
CA MET A 395 -10.94 -22.32 8.62
C MET A 395 -12.34 -21.71 8.47
N LEU A 396 -13.08 -22.05 7.39
CA LEU A 396 -14.44 -21.57 7.15
C LEU A 396 -15.39 -22.07 8.24
N LYS A 397 -15.29 -23.34 8.65
CA LYS A 397 -16.11 -23.91 9.74
C LYS A 397 -15.87 -23.16 11.05
N GLU A 398 -14.61 -22.90 11.41
CA GLU A 398 -14.27 -22.13 12.62
C GLU A 398 -14.81 -20.69 12.56
N LYS A 399 -14.58 -20.00 11.44
CA LYS A 399 -15.02 -18.62 11.22
C LYS A 399 -16.54 -18.47 11.22
N ASN A 400 -17.24 -19.36 10.53
CA ASN A 400 -18.69 -19.37 10.47
C ASN A 400 -19.31 -19.75 11.81
N ARG A 401 -18.70 -20.68 12.57
CA ARG A 401 -19.11 -20.97 13.95
C ARG A 401 -18.96 -19.74 14.84
N MET A 402 -17.88 -18.98 14.71
CA MET A 402 -17.68 -17.74 15.46
C MET A 402 -18.68 -16.64 15.09
N GLU A 403 -19.08 -16.52 13.81
CA GLU A 403 -20.12 -15.55 13.42
C GLU A 403 -21.52 -15.99 13.85
N ALA A 404 -21.83 -17.29 13.78
CA ALA A 404 -23.08 -17.84 14.28
C ALA A 404 -23.27 -17.57 15.78
N LYS A 405 -22.22 -17.76 16.59
CA LYS A 405 -22.21 -17.41 18.02
C LYS A 405 -22.44 -15.92 18.29
N LYS A 406 -22.15 -15.03 17.33
CA LYS A 406 -22.37 -13.58 17.45
C LYS A 406 -23.76 -13.16 16.97
N GLY A 407 -24.56 -14.06 16.38
CA GLY A 407 -25.87 -13.73 15.84
C GLY A 407 -25.84 -12.71 14.69
N SER A 408 -24.72 -12.57 13.98
CA SER A 408 -24.55 -11.47 13.00
C SER A 408 -25.28 -11.68 11.67
N GLY A 409 -25.80 -12.90 11.41
CA GLY A 409 -26.39 -13.32 10.14
C GLY A 409 -25.41 -13.42 8.98
N LYS A 410 -24.13 -13.07 9.18
CA LYS A 410 -23.11 -13.01 8.13
C LYS A 410 -22.34 -14.30 8.01
N ARG A 411 -21.85 -14.59 6.80
CA ARG A 411 -21.05 -15.79 6.51
C ARG A 411 -19.72 -15.41 5.88
N TRP A 412 -18.71 -16.21 6.20
CA TRP A 412 -17.40 -16.18 5.58
C TRP A 412 -17.38 -17.12 4.38
N TYR A 413 -16.83 -16.61 3.28
CA TYR A 413 -16.63 -17.30 2.02
C TYR A 413 -15.14 -17.26 1.66
N PHE A 414 -14.67 -18.28 0.97
CA PHE A 414 -13.32 -18.29 0.42
C PHE A 414 -13.31 -17.54 -0.91
N VAL A 415 -12.29 -16.71 -1.12
CA VAL A 415 -12.15 -15.94 -2.37
C VAL A 415 -10.99 -16.49 -3.18
N ALA A 416 -9.81 -16.56 -2.58
CA ALA A 416 -8.61 -17.05 -3.24
C ALA A 416 -7.57 -17.50 -2.21
N GLY A 417 -6.65 -18.37 -2.62
CA GLY A 417 -5.55 -18.82 -1.78
C GLY A 417 -4.39 -19.35 -2.60
N ARG A 418 -3.19 -19.32 -2.03
CA ARG A 418 -1.95 -19.78 -2.69
C ARG A 418 -1.02 -20.50 -1.72
N VAL A 419 -0.42 -21.59 -2.18
CA VAL A 419 0.59 -22.34 -1.43
C VAL A 419 1.89 -21.53 -1.44
N VAL A 420 2.41 -21.21 -0.25
CA VAL A 420 3.60 -20.38 -0.03
C VAL A 420 4.87 -21.21 -0.02
N LYS A 421 4.83 -22.33 0.71
CA LYS A 421 6.00 -23.15 0.98
C LYS A 421 5.56 -24.54 1.36
N ARG A 422 6.23 -25.54 0.79
CA ARG A 422 6.25 -26.92 1.27
C ARG A 422 7.53 -27.10 2.07
N ASP A 423 7.42 -27.14 3.39
CA ASP A 423 8.55 -27.42 4.26
C ASP A 423 8.56 -28.92 4.52
N PRO A 424 9.52 -29.70 3.99
CA PRO A 424 9.79 -31.01 4.55
C PRO A 424 10.23 -30.75 6.00
N GLY A 425 9.45 -31.25 6.95
CA GLY A 425 9.70 -31.08 8.37
C GLY A 425 11.10 -31.53 8.74
N ARG A 426 11.60 -31.10 9.89
CA ARG A 426 12.99 -31.36 10.30
C ARG A 426 13.36 -32.86 10.30
N THR A 427 12.37 -33.72 10.51
CA THR A 427 12.51 -35.19 10.51
C THR A 427 12.28 -35.83 9.13
N GLY A 428 11.89 -35.07 8.10
CA GLY A 428 11.43 -35.60 6.81
C GLY A 428 10.06 -36.30 6.86
N LEU A 429 9.61 -36.68 8.05
CA LEU A 429 8.37 -37.44 8.29
C LEU A 429 7.09 -36.60 8.24
N VAL A 430 7.18 -35.28 8.17
CA VAL A 430 6.01 -34.39 8.11
C VAL A 430 6.25 -33.32 7.07
N VAL A 431 5.49 -33.30 5.99
CA VAL A 431 5.52 -32.21 5.02
C VAL A 431 4.53 -31.15 5.48
N VAL A 432 5.04 -29.99 5.89
CA VAL A 432 4.20 -28.86 6.28
C VAL A 432 4.00 -27.94 5.08
N GLU A 433 2.78 -27.94 4.55
CA GLU A 433 2.36 -26.96 3.56
C GLU A 433 1.86 -25.70 4.26
N LYS A 434 2.43 -24.55 3.89
CA LYS A 434 1.99 -23.23 4.33
C LYS A 434 1.22 -22.57 3.21
N VAL A 435 0.02 -22.12 3.51
CA VAL A 435 -0.90 -21.50 2.56
C VAL A 435 -1.29 -20.12 3.05
N ILE A 436 -1.45 -19.17 2.13
CA ILE A 436 -2.14 -17.91 2.41
C ILE A 436 -3.54 -17.99 1.82
N LEU A 437 -4.55 -17.74 2.64
CA LEU A 437 -5.96 -17.74 2.31
C LEU A 437 -6.51 -16.32 2.44
N VAL A 438 -7.34 -15.91 1.49
CA VAL A 438 -8.14 -14.69 1.56
C VAL A 438 -9.61 -15.05 1.65
N LEU A 439 -10.25 -14.61 2.73
CA LEU A 439 -11.66 -14.86 3.02
C LEU A 439 -12.42 -13.54 2.98
N VAL A 440 -13.68 -13.59 2.54
CA VAL A 440 -14.59 -12.45 2.56
C VAL A 440 -15.78 -12.73 3.46
N ARG A 441 -16.14 -11.77 4.31
CA ARG A 441 -17.39 -11.80 5.08
C ARG A 441 -18.47 -11.05 4.31
N ARG A 442 -19.58 -11.74 4.02
CA ARG A 442 -20.79 -11.17 3.42
C ARG A 442 -21.96 -11.28 4.39
#